data_AF-A0A377V509-F1
#
_entry.id   AF-A0A377V509-F1
#
_cell.length_a   1.000
_cell.length_b   1.000
_cell.length_c   1.000
_cell.angle_alpha   90.00
_cell.angle_beta   90.00
_cell.angle_gamma   90.00
#
_symmetry.space_group_name_H-M   'P 1'
#
loop_
_entity.id
_entity.type
_entity.pdbx_description
1 polymer ?
#
loop_
_entity_poly.entity_id
_entity_poly.type
_entity_poly.pdbx_seq_one_letter_code
_entity_poly.pdbx_strand_id
1 'polypeptide(L)'
;MARLMRFIPPAVMTGFVNALGILIFFAQVPHFWSRQPLIVGLFVLTLLIVLWAPRVIKAIPAPLIAIVALTLYTATTGQQLPTVGDEGSMSGGLPGFTALTVPLNLTTLQIIWPCALSIAFVGLMESLLTAKLVDDLTHTPSNKSRESAGLGIANILAGCYGGIAGCAMIGQTIVNVEMGRARSRLSTVIAGLVLLLLVTALSQVMAKIPMAVLAG
;
A
#
# COMPACT_ATOMS: atom_id res chain seq x y z
N MET A 1 -18.85 -6.94 17.44
CA MET A 1 -18.61 -6.17 16.21
C MET A 1 -18.43 -7.06 14.98
N ALA A 2 -17.51 -8.04 14.94
CA ALA A 2 -17.29 -8.87 13.72
C ALA A 2 -18.55 -9.57 13.15
N ARG A 3 -19.52 -9.96 14.00
CA ARG A 3 -20.83 -10.50 13.55
C ARG A 3 -21.70 -9.49 12.79
N LEU A 4 -21.43 -8.19 12.88
CA LEU A 4 -22.23 -7.14 12.22
C LEU A 4 -21.86 -6.95 10.75
N MET A 5 -20.71 -7.45 10.30
CA MET A 5 -20.33 -7.38 8.89
C MET A 5 -21.26 -8.14 7.95
N ARG A 6 -21.98 -9.14 8.47
CA ARG A 6 -23.03 -9.85 7.70
C ARG A 6 -24.17 -8.92 7.24
N PHE A 7 -24.28 -7.73 7.81
CA PHE A 7 -25.30 -6.74 7.47
C PHE A 7 -24.82 -5.74 6.41
N ILE A 8 -23.57 -5.83 5.95
CA ILE A 8 -23.05 -4.95 4.90
C ILE A 8 -23.50 -5.50 3.55
N PRO A 9 -24.29 -4.75 2.76
CA PRO A 9 -24.73 -5.24 1.46
C PRO A 9 -23.54 -5.43 0.51
N PRO A 10 -23.48 -6.55 -0.23
CA PRO A 10 -22.43 -6.78 -1.23
C PRO A 10 -22.33 -5.66 -2.28
N ALA A 11 -23.46 -4.99 -2.58
CA ALA A 11 -23.52 -3.84 -3.47
C ALA A 11 -22.69 -2.65 -2.96
N VAL A 12 -22.69 -2.39 -1.65
CA VAL A 12 -21.90 -1.31 -1.03
C VAL A 12 -20.41 -1.62 -1.14
N MET A 13 -20.02 -2.88 -0.88
CA MET A 13 -18.63 -3.31 -1.02
C MET A 13 -18.13 -3.21 -2.46
N THR A 14 -18.92 -3.69 -3.41
CA THR A 14 -18.56 -3.64 -4.84
C THR A 14 -18.47 -2.20 -5.34
N GLY A 15 -19.42 -1.34 -4.94
CA GLY A 15 -19.37 0.09 -5.22
C GLY A 15 -18.12 0.78 -4.66
N PHE A 16 -17.77 0.46 -3.40
CA PHE A 16 -16.55 0.96 -2.76
C PHE A 16 -15.28 0.55 -3.52
N VAL A 17 -15.11 -0.73 -3.84
CA VAL A 17 -13.92 -1.23 -4.56
C VAL A 17 -13.81 -0.61 -5.95
N ASN A 18 -14.92 -0.49 -6.68
CA ASN A 18 -14.94 0.15 -8.00
C ASN A 18 -14.58 1.64 -7.91
N ALA A 19 -15.19 2.36 -6.97
CA ALA A 19 -14.89 3.78 -6.77
C ALA A 19 -13.43 4.01 -6.39
N LEU A 20 -12.87 3.17 -5.51
CA LEU A 20 -11.47 3.22 -5.11
C LEU A 20 -10.53 2.96 -6.30
N GLY A 21 -10.82 1.95 -7.13
CA GLY A 21 -10.04 1.68 -8.34
C GLY A 21 -10.07 2.84 -9.34
N ILE A 22 -11.25 3.41 -9.59
CA ILE A 22 -11.42 4.59 -10.46
C ILE A 22 -10.66 5.79 -9.89
N LEU A 23 -10.76 6.02 -8.57
CA LEU A 23 -10.08 7.14 -7.91
C LEU A 23 -8.57 6.99 -7.97
N ILE A 24 -8.02 5.79 -7.75
CA ILE A 24 -6.60 5.51 -7.91
C ILE A 24 -6.16 5.80 -9.34
N PHE A 25 -6.91 5.32 -10.34
CA PHE A 25 -6.60 5.58 -11.74
C PHE A 25 -6.55 7.08 -12.04
N PHE A 26 -7.58 7.84 -11.64
CA PHE A 26 -7.60 9.29 -11.83
C PHE A 26 -6.51 10.03 -11.06
N ALA A 27 -6.13 9.54 -9.89
CA ALA A 27 -4.98 10.07 -9.15
C ALA A 27 -3.65 9.84 -9.89
N GLN A 28 -3.55 8.81 -10.74
CA GLN A 28 -2.35 8.55 -11.55
C GLN A 28 -2.30 9.34 -12.86
N VAL A 29 -3.44 9.77 -13.42
CA VAL A 29 -3.51 10.49 -14.71
C VAL A 29 -2.53 11.67 -14.81
N PRO A 30 -2.40 12.56 -13.80
CA PRO A 30 -1.46 13.69 -13.87
C PRO A 30 0.01 13.28 -14.07
N HIS A 31 0.40 12.07 -13.67
CA HIS A 31 1.80 11.62 -13.71
C HIS A 31 2.24 11.04 -15.06
N PHE A 32 1.30 10.60 -15.90
CA PHE A 32 1.61 10.08 -17.24
C PHE A 32 1.01 10.90 -18.38
N TRP A 33 -0.07 11.65 -18.14
CA TRP A 33 -0.73 12.47 -19.15
C TRP A 33 0.02 13.79 -19.36
N SER A 34 1.16 13.69 -20.05
CA SER A 34 2.07 14.81 -20.29
C SER A 34 2.27 15.07 -21.78
N ARG A 35 2.65 16.32 -22.10
CA ARG A 35 3.13 16.70 -23.46
C ARG A 35 4.51 16.12 -23.76
N GLN A 36 5.26 15.70 -22.74
CA GLN A 36 6.60 15.14 -22.91
C GLN A 36 6.52 13.67 -23.37
N PRO A 37 7.00 13.32 -24.57
CA PRO A 37 6.91 11.96 -25.10
C PRO A 37 7.62 10.92 -24.25
N LEU A 38 8.70 11.32 -23.54
CA LEU A 38 9.46 10.43 -22.67
C LEU A 38 8.62 9.91 -21.49
N ILE A 39 7.81 10.76 -20.87
CA ILE A 39 6.93 10.37 -19.75
C ILE A 39 5.92 9.32 -20.21
N VAL A 40 5.25 9.58 -21.33
CA VAL A 40 4.28 8.64 -21.93
C VAL A 40 4.97 7.34 -22.35
N GLY A 41 6.17 7.44 -22.94
CA GLY A 41 6.96 6.29 -23.34
C GLY A 41 7.37 5.40 -22.16
N LEU A 42 7.81 5.99 -21.05
CA LEU A 42 8.15 5.27 -19.83
C LEU A 42 6.91 4.62 -19.19
N PHE A 43 5.78 5.30 -19.16
CA PHE A 43 4.52 4.74 -18.66
C PHE A 43 4.09 3.52 -19.49
N VAL A 44 4.06 3.64 -20.82
CA VAL A 44 3.71 2.52 -21.72
C VAL A 44 4.69 1.38 -21.57
N LEU A 45 5.99 1.67 -21.47
CA LEU A 45 7.02 0.66 -21.27
C LEU A 45 6.87 -0.06 -19.92
N THR A 46 6.50 0.68 -18.86
CA THR A 46 6.19 0.11 -17.54
C THR A 46 5.06 -0.91 -17.65
N LEU A 47 3.95 -0.54 -18.29
CA LEU A 47 2.82 -1.46 -18.53
C LEU A 47 3.23 -2.69 -19.34
N LEU A 48 4.04 -2.51 -20.39
CA LEU A 48 4.53 -3.63 -21.20
C LEU A 48 5.38 -4.60 -20.36
N ILE A 49 6.27 -4.09 -19.51
CA ILE A 49 7.08 -4.92 -18.60
C ILE A 49 6.17 -5.66 -17.62
N VAL A 50 5.26 -4.94 -16.95
CA VAL A 50 4.37 -5.53 -15.92
C VAL A 50 3.47 -6.63 -16.52
N LEU A 51 2.98 -6.45 -17.74
CA LEU A 51 2.07 -7.40 -18.40
C LEU A 51 2.81 -8.57 -19.09
N TRP A 52 4.04 -8.38 -19.55
CA TRP A 52 4.75 -9.37 -20.36
C TRP A 52 5.86 -10.12 -19.60
N ALA A 53 6.59 -9.45 -18.71
CA ALA A 53 7.64 -10.07 -17.91
C ALA A 53 7.19 -11.32 -17.12
N PRO A 54 5.99 -11.39 -16.49
CA PRO A 54 5.62 -12.58 -15.72
C PRO A 54 5.43 -13.84 -16.59
N ARG A 55 5.31 -13.69 -17.91
CA ARG A 55 5.25 -14.84 -18.84
C ARG A 55 6.62 -15.51 -19.00
N VAL A 56 7.70 -14.77 -18.82
CA VAL A 56 9.08 -15.25 -19.00
C VAL A 56 9.78 -15.44 -17.65
N ILE A 57 9.62 -14.48 -16.74
CA ILE A 57 10.28 -14.42 -15.43
C ILE A 57 9.21 -14.59 -14.34
N LYS A 58 9.19 -15.75 -13.70
CA LYS A 58 8.22 -16.06 -12.62
C LYS A 58 8.77 -15.85 -11.20
N ALA A 59 10.09 -15.74 -11.06
CA ALA A 59 10.76 -15.67 -9.76
C ALA A 59 10.76 -14.26 -9.15
N ILE A 60 10.66 -13.22 -9.97
CA ILE A 60 10.76 -11.82 -9.55
C ILE A 60 9.45 -11.10 -9.90
N PRO A 61 8.85 -10.32 -8.99
CA PRO A 61 7.66 -9.53 -9.29
C PRO A 61 7.91 -8.57 -10.47
N ALA A 62 7.05 -8.63 -11.47
CA ALA A 62 7.17 -7.78 -12.66
C ALA A 62 7.20 -6.26 -12.35
N PRO A 63 6.43 -5.73 -11.37
CA PRO A 63 6.55 -4.33 -10.97
C PRO A 63 7.94 -3.96 -10.46
N LEU A 64 8.61 -4.87 -9.74
CA LEU A 64 9.97 -4.62 -9.26
C LEU A 64 10.97 -4.54 -10.42
N ILE A 65 10.81 -5.38 -11.44
CA ILE A 65 11.64 -5.34 -12.66
C ILE A 65 11.47 -3.97 -13.35
N ALA A 66 10.24 -3.50 -13.52
CA ALA A 66 9.96 -2.22 -14.15
C ALA A 66 10.58 -1.06 -13.37
N ILE A 67 10.35 -1.00 -12.05
CA ILE A 67 10.90 0.05 -11.18
C ILE A 67 12.43 0.10 -11.28
N VAL A 68 13.11 -1.04 -11.11
CA VAL A 68 14.58 -1.08 -11.11
C VAL A 68 15.16 -0.74 -12.48
N ALA A 69 14.64 -1.36 -13.55
CA ALA A 69 15.19 -1.18 -14.89
C ALA A 69 15.00 0.25 -15.40
N LEU A 70 13.80 0.82 -15.21
CA LEU A 70 13.50 2.16 -15.71
C LEU A 70 14.13 3.25 -14.86
N THR A 71 14.22 3.06 -13.54
CA THR A 71 14.97 4.00 -12.68
C THR A 71 16.47 3.99 -13.03
N LEU A 72 17.05 2.83 -13.32
CA LEU A 72 18.46 2.77 -13.75
C LEU A 72 18.67 3.46 -15.10
N TYR A 73 17.73 3.27 -16.04
CA TYR A 73 17.76 3.94 -17.34
C TYR A 73 17.71 5.46 -17.18
N THR A 74 16.76 6.00 -16.42
CA THR A 74 16.64 7.46 -16.24
C THR A 74 17.82 8.04 -15.46
N ALA A 75 18.32 7.32 -14.45
CA ALA A 75 19.47 7.75 -13.65
C ALA A 75 20.79 7.77 -14.44
N THR A 76 21.02 6.82 -15.34
CA THR A 76 22.25 6.75 -16.16
C THR A 76 22.22 7.67 -17.37
N THR A 77 21.04 7.96 -17.92
CA THR A 77 20.87 8.88 -19.06
C THR A 77 20.72 10.35 -18.64
N GLY A 78 20.60 10.63 -17.33
CA GLY A 78 20.52 11.98 -16.78
C GLY A 78 19.23 12.72 -17.14
N GLN A 79 18.15 11.99 -17.41
CA GLN A 79 16.86 12.57 -17.79
C GLN A 79 16.22 13.28 -16.60
N GLN A 80 15.76 14.51 -16.82
CA GLN A 80 15.06 15.31 -15.81
C GLN A 80 13.57 15.00 -15.91
N LEU A 81 13.07 14.19 -14.97
CA LEU A 81 11.68 13.76 -14.88
C LEU A 81 11.19 14.02 -13.45
N PRO A 82 9.89 14.29 -13.24
CA PRO A 82 9.33 14.31 -11.89
C PRO A 82 9.59 12.98 -11.19
N THR A 83 10.20 13.03 -10.02
CA THR A 83 10.58 11.88 -9.21
C THR A 83 9.81 11.84 -7.91
N VAL A 84 9.83 10.70 -7.22
CA VAL A 84 9.19 10.55 -5.90
C VAL A 84 9.72 11.58 -4.90
N GLY A 85 11.01 11.93 -4.97
CA GLY A 85 11.61 12.91 -4.08
C GLY A 85 11.03 14.32 -4.22
N ASP A 86 10.39 14.62 -5.35
CA ASP A 86 9.76 15.93 -5.60
C ASP A 86 8.37 16.03 -4.94
N GLU A 87 7.71 14.89 -4.69
CA GLU A 87 6.37 14.82 -4.07
C GLU A 87 6.42 14.82 -2.53
N GLY A 88 7.60 14.63 -1.93
CA GLY A 88 7.75 14.63 -0.47
C GLY A 88 9.14 14.29 0.02
N SER A 89 9.44 14.67 1.25
CA SER A 89 10.75 14.39 1.85
C SER A 89 10.91 12.90 2.18
N MET A 90 11.76 12.21 1.41
CA MET A 90 12.19 10.86 1.73
C MET A 90 13.33 10.92 2.78
N SER A 91 12.99 11.18 4.04
CA SER A 91 13.97 11.16 5.13
C SER A 91 14.43 9.72 5.39
N GLY A 92 15.71 9.45 5.20
CA GLY A 92 16.31 8.21 5.68
C GLY A 92 16.33 8.15 7.20
N GLY A 93 16.46 6.95 7.77
CA GLY A 93 16.52 6.72 9.20
C GLY A 93 15.24 6.16 9.81
N LEU A 94 15.36 5.66 11.05
CA LEU A 94 14.24 5.02 11.75
C LEU A 94 13.12 6.03 12.06
N PRO A 95 11.84 5.62 11.96
CA PRO A 95 10.73 6.50 12.30
C PRO A 95 10.83 6.90 13.77
N GLY A 96 10.81 8.21 14.02
CA GLY A 96 10.76 8.79 15.35
C GLY A 96 9.33 8.86 15.89
N PHE A 97 9.20 9.06 17.20
CA PHE A 97 7.92 9.39 17.80
C PHE A 97 7.49 10.79 17.32
N THR A 98 6.29 10.89 16.74
CA THR A 98 5.76 12.15 16.22
C THR A 98 5.24 12.99 17.38
N ALA A 99 5.75 14.22 17.49
CA ALA A 99 5.26 15.17 18.48
C ALA A 99 3.80 15.54 18.18
N LEU A 100 2.97 15.59 19.22
CA LEU A 100 1.58 15.97 19.09
C LEU A 100 1.45 17.49 18.96
N THR A 101 1.52 17.97 17.72
CA THR A 101 1.42 19.40 17.40
C THR A 101 -0.03 19.90 17.33
N VAL A 102 -0.98 18.99 17.13
CA VAL A 102 -2.42 19.31 17.00
C VAL A 102 -3.07 19.27 18.40
N PRO A 103 -3.88 20.29 18.76
CA PRO A 103 -4.50 20.35 20.08
C PRO A 103 -5.52 19.23 20.31
N LEU A 104 -5.47 18.61 21.49
CA LEU A 104 -6.44 17.62 21.95
C LEU A 104 -7.68 18.31 22.55
N ASN A 105 -8.58 18.76 21.68
CA ASN A 105 -9.83 19.38 22.08
C ASN A 105 -11.03 18.80 21.31
N LEU A 106 -12.23 19.16 21.74
CA LEU A 106 -13.47 18.68 21.14
C LEU A 106 -13.61 19.09 19.67
N THR A 107 -13.07 20.25 19.30
CA THR A 107 -13.09 20.76 17.92
C THR A 107 -12.29 19.86 16.99
N THR A 108 -11.05 19.52 17.37
CA THR A 108 -10.22 18.57 16.62
C THR A 108 -10.93 17.23 16.49
N LEU A 109 -11.52 16.73 17.59
CA LEU A 109 -12.26 15.47 17.57
C LEU A 109 -13.43 15.52 16.58
N GLN A 110 -14.22 16.59 16.57
CA GLN A 110 -15.34 16.76 15.63
C GLN A 110 -14.90 16.77 14.16
N ILE A 111 -13.74 17.34 13.86
CA ILE A 111 -13.17 17.39 12.50
C ILE A 111 -12.76 15.98 12.05
N ILE A 112 -12.04 15.24 12.89
CA ILE A 112 -11.47 13.93 12.50
C ILE A 112 -12.48 12.78 12.63
N TRP A 113 -13.51 12.92 13.47
CA TRP A 113 -14.43 11.84 13.83
C TRP A 113 -15.10 11.16 12.63
N PRO A 114 -15.66 11.87 11.63
CA PRO A 114 -16.30 11.23 10.48
C PRO A 114 -15.32 10.41 9.64
N CYS A 115 -14.12 10.94 9.42
CA CYS A 115 -13.06 10.26 8.67
C CYS A 115 -12.52 9.06 9.45
N ALA A 116 -12.25 9.21 10.75
CA ALA A 116 -11.77 8.14 11.61
C ALA A 116 -12.76 6.97 11.67
N LEU A 117 -14.06 7.26 11.79
CA LEU A 117 -15.10 6.25 11.79
C LEU A 117 -15.17 5.50 10.45
N SER A 118 -15.10 6.24 9.34
CA SER A 118 -15.14 5.66 7.99
C SER A 118 -13.93 4.75 7.74
N ILE A 119 -12.73 5.20 8.08
CA ILE A 119 -11.49 4.43 7.94
C ILE A 119 -11.52 3.20 8.85
N ALA A 120 -11.99 3.33 10.09
CA ALA A 120 -12.10 2.19 11.00
C ALA A 120 -13.07 1.13 10.46
N PHE A 121 -14.19 1.55 9.88
CA PHE A 121 -15.17 0.64 9.30
C PHE A 121 -14.60 -0.11 8.07
N VAL A 122 -14.01 0.63 7.13
CA VAL A 122 -13.36 0.05 5.94
C VAL A 122 -12.21 -0.88 6.35
N GLY A 123 -11.37 -0.47 7.29
CA GLY A 123 -10.23 -1.27 7.73
C GLY A 123 -10.66 -2.56 8.43
N LEU A 124 -11.71 -2.51 9.26
CA LEU A 124 -12.30 -3.71 9.85
C LEU A 124 -12.92 -4.62 8.79
N MET A 125 -13.56 -4.06 7.77
CA MET A 125 -14.12 -4.85 6.68
C MET A 125 -13.05 -5.63 5.93
N GLU A 126 -12.03 -4.93 5.42
CA GLU A 126 -10.94 -5.53 4.65
C GLU A 126 -10.18 -6.58 5.48
N SER A 127 -9.90 -6.27 6.76
CA SER A 127 -9.24 -7.20 7.69
C SER A 127 -10.05 -8.48 7.91
N LEU A 128 -11.36 -8.37 8.11
CA LEU A 128 -12.20 -9.53 8.40
C LEU A 128 -12.51 -10.37 7.15
N LEU A 129 -12.62 -9.74 5.96
CA LEU A 129 -12.73 -10.44 4.67
C LEU A 129 -11.44 -11.19 4.36
N THR A 130 -10.29 -10.53 4.56
CA THR A 130 -8.98 -11.14 4.39
C THR A 130 -8.80 -12.30 5.34
N ALA A 131 -9.14 -12.14 6.63
CA ALA A 131 -9.06 -13.21 7.61
C ALA A 131 -9.95 -14.41 7.24
N LYS A 132 -11.17 -14.16 6.75
CA LYS A 132 -12.05 -15.23 6.27
C LYS A 132 -11.44 -15.96 5.07
N LEU A 133 -10.91 -15.23 4.09
CA LEU A 133 -10.26 -15.83 2.92
C LEU A 133 -9.07 -16.69 3.33
N VAL A 134 -8.24 -16.21 4.25
CA VAL A 134 -7.11 -17.00 4.77
C VAL A 134 -7.59 -18.25 5.49
N ASP A 135 -8.60 -18.14 6.35
CA ASP A 135 -9.19 -19.30 7.04
C ASP A 135 -9.70 -20.36 6.04
N ASP A 136 -10.33 -19.92 4.95
CA ASP A 136 -10.85 -20.80 3.91
C ASP A 136 -9.71 -21.49 3.13
N LEU A 137 -8.61 -20.76 2.85
CA LEU A 137 -7.41 -21.28 2.16
C LEU A 137 -6.54 -22.18 3.04
N THR A 138 -6.51 -21.97 4.36
CA THR A 138 -5.67 -22.74 5.30
C THR A 138 -6.44 -23.82 6.04
N HIS A 139 -7.77 -23.79 5.98
CA HIS A 139 -8.67 -24.60 6.81
C HIS A 139 -8.43 -24.42 8.32
N THR A 140 -8.00 -23.23 8.75
CA THR A 140 -7.77 -22.92 10.17
C THR A 140 -8.61 -21.72 10.61
N PRO A 141 -9.46 -21.84 11.64
CA PRO A 141 -10.29 -20.71 12.07
C PRO A 141 -9.48 -19.66 12.82
N SER A 142 -9.72 -18.38 12.50
CA SER A 142 -9.15 -17.23 13.22
C SER A 142 -10.15 -16.58 14.21
N ASN A 143 -9.62 -15.91 15.24
CA ASN A 143 -10.42 -15.09 16.16
C ASN A 143 -10.52 -13.64 15.65
N LYS A 144 -11.69 -13.29 15.13
CA LYS A 144 -11.98 -12.01 14.47
C LYS A 144 -11.95 -10.83 15.44
N SER A 145 -12.33 -11.04 16.70
CA SER A 145 -12.23 -10.00 17.73
C SER A 145 -10.78 -9.66 18.05
N ARG A 146 -9.90 -10.68 18.10
CA ARG A 146 -8.46 -10.46 18.30
C ARG A 146 -7.83 -9.74 17.10
N GLU A 147 -8.25 -10.09 15.90
CA GLU A 147 -7.83 -9.40 14.67
C GLU A 147 -8.23 -7.92 14.69
N SER A 148 -9.50 -7.61 14.99
CA SER A 148 -9.97 -6.22 15.11
C SER A 148 -9.22 -5.42 16.18
N ALA A 149 -8.94 -6.02 17.34
CA ALA A 149 -8.16 -5.38 18.39
C ALA A 149 -6.70 -5.13 17.95
N GLY A 150 -6.09 -6.11 17.28
CA GLY A 150 -4.74 -5.99 16.73
C GLY A 150 -4.64 -4.85 15.70
N LEU A 151 -5.62 -4.76 14.79
CA LEU A 151 -5.72 -3.68 13.80
C LEU A 151 -5.83 -2.29 14.47
N GLY A 152 -6.66 -2.16 15.51
CA GLY A 152 -6.82 -0.91 16.24
C GLY A 152 -5.52 -0.50 16.94
N ILE A 153 -4.87 -1.42 17.64
CA ILE A 153 -3.58 -1.17 18.32
C ILE A 153 -2.51 -0.78 17.30
N ALA A 154 -2.41 -1.50 16.19
CA ALA A 154 -1.45 -1.21 15.14
C ALA A 154 -1.66 0.20 14.55
N ASN A 155 -2.90 0.61 14.31
CA ASN A 155 -3.21 1.95 13.80
C ASN A 155 -2.93 3.07 14.81
N ILE A 156 -3.18 2.85 16.10
CA ILE A 156 -2.83 3.81 17.15
C ILE A 156 -1.30 3.99 17.18
N LEU A 157 -0.55 2.89 17.20
CA LEU A 157 0.92 2.94 17.17
C LEU A 157 1.41 3.59 15.88
N ALA A 158 0.85 3.26 14.71
CA ALA A 158 1.21 3.89 13.45
C ALA A 158 1.04 5.42 13.52
N GLY A 159 -0.08 5.91 14.05
CA GLY A 159 -0.31 7.35 14.25
C GLY A 159 0.72 8.01 15.16
N CYS A 160 1.16 7.33 16.24
CA CYS A 160 2.22 7.83 17.12
C CYS A 160 3.58 7.97 16.43
N TYR A 161 3.84 7.22 15.35
CA TYR A 161 5.06 7.29 14.54
C TYR A 161 4.87 8.10 13.24
N GLY A 162 3.77 8.85 13.11
CA GLY A 162 3.48 9.66 11.92
C GLY A 162 3.08 8.82 10.69
N GLY A 163 2.73 7.56 10.91
CA GLY A 163 2.27 6.66 9.87
C GLY A 163 0.82 6.91 9.44
N ILE A 164 0.45 6.32 8.31
CA ILE A 164 -0.91 6.35 7.77
C ILE A 164 -1.77 5.23 8.36
N ALA A 165 -3.09 5.38 8.29
CA ALA A 165 -4.00 4.32 8.65
C ALA A 165 -3.84 3.12 7.68
N GLY A 166 -3.71 1.93 8.25
CA GLY A 166 -3.55 0.68 7.53
C GLY A 166 -4.68 -0.32 7.81
N CYS A 167 -4.79 -1.31 6.94
CA CYS A 167 -5.67 -2.46 7.09
C CYS A 167 -5.05 -3.69 6.40
N ALA A 168 -5.73 -4.83 6.46
CA ALA A 168 -5.25 -6.02 5.75
C ALA A 168 -5.35 -5.81 4.24
N MET A 169 -4.44 -6.44 3.51
CA MET A 169 -4.40 -6.39 2.05
C MET A 169 -4.64 -7.79 1.49
N ILE A 170 -5.78 -7.99 0.84
CA ILE A 170 -6.20 -9.30 0.30
C ILE A 170 -5.13 -9.85 -0.65
N GLY A 171 -4.73 -9.09 -1.67
CA GLY A 171 -3.79 -9.56 -2.69
C GLY A 171 -2.44 -10.01 -2.15
N GLN A 172 -1.80 -9.19 -1.30
CA GLN A 172 -0.50 -9.54 -0.71
C GLN A 172 -0.61 -10.70 0.27
N THR A 173 -1.74 -10.80 0.97
CA THR A 173 -1.99 -11.93 1.87
C THR A 173 -2.11 -13.23 1.08
N ILE A 174 -2.83 -13.24 -0.04
CA ILE A 174 -2.94 -14.41 -0.93
C ILE A 174 -1.56 -14.81 -1.46
N VAL A 175 -0.77 -13.86 -1.97
CA VAL A 175 0.59 -14.14 -2.46
C VAL A 175 1.45 -14.78 -1.37
N ASN A 176 1.41 -14.24 -0.15
CA ASN A 176 2.17 -14.78 0.97
C ASN A 176 1.73 -16.19 1.39
N VAL A 177 0.42 -16.44 1.39
CA VAL A 177 -0.22 -17.69 1.82
C VAL A 177 -0.10 -18.79 0.77
N GLU A 178 -0.34 -18.49 -0.51
CA GLU A 178 -0.34 -19.46 -1.60
C GLU A 178 1.06 -19.64 -2.20
N MET A 179 1.71 -18.55 -2.62
CA MET A 179 3.02 -18.62 -3.28
C MET A 179 4.13 -18.81 -2.24
N GLY A 180 4.09 -18.05 -1.15
CA GLY A 180 5.08 -18.14 -0.08
C GLY A 180 4.89 -19.33 0.87
N ARG A 181 3.75 -20.03 0.79
CA ARG A 181 3.32 -21.08 1.75
C ARG A 181 3.45 -20.64 3.21
N ALA A 182 3.37 -19.33 3.47
CA ALA A 182 3.58 -18.78 4.79
C ALA A 182 2.35 -19.04 5.67
N ARG A 183 2.60 -19.60 6.86
CA ARG A 183 1.57 -19.93 7.86
C ARG A 183 1.88 -19.38 9.25
N SER A 184 3.01 -18.70 9.41
CA SER A 184 3.47 -18.17 10.70
C SER A 184 3.41 -16.65 10.75
N ARG A 185 3.22 -16.09 11.94
CA ARG A 185 3.27 -14.63 12.17
C ARG A 185 4.65 -14.03 11.88
N LEU A 186 5.69 -14.87 11.87
CA LEU A 186 7.04 -14.43 11.55
C LEU A 186 7.14 -13.90 10.11
N SER A 187 6.35 -14.44 9.18
CA SER A 187 6.32 -13.96 7.79
C SER A 187 5.95 -12.48 7.69
N THR A 188 4.91 -12.03 8.40
CA THR A 188 4.48 -10.62 8.37
C THR A 188 5.46 -9.71 9.11
N VAL A 189 6.10 -10.20 10.19
CA VAL A 189 7.17 -9.47 10.89
C VAL A 189 8.37 -9.27 9.98
N ILE A 190 8.81 -10.32 9.28
CA ILE A 190 9.92 -10.22 8.32
C ILE A 190 9.56 -9.27 7.18
N ALA A 191 8.34 -9.35 6.63
CA ALA A 191 7.90 -8.42 5.58
C ALA A 191 7.99 -6.95 6.05
N GLY A 192 7.53 -6.65 7.27
CA GLY A 192 7.64 -5.31 7.86
C GLY A 192 9.09 -4.87 8.10
N LEU A 193 9.95 -5.76 8.61
CA LEU A 193 11.37 -5.47 8.83
C LEU A 193 12.14 -5.26 7.53
N VAL A 194 11.85 -6.06 6.50
CA VAL A 194 12.44 -5.90 5.17
C VAL A 194 11.98 -4.58 4.56
N LEU A 195 10.70 -4.24 4.66
CA LEU A 195 10.19 -2.95 4.18
C LEU A 195 10.85 -1.78 4.91
N LEU A 196 10.97 -1.86 6.24
CA LEU A 196 11.64 -0.84 7.05
C LEU A 196 13.11 -0.69 6.63
N LEU A 197 13.84 -1.80 6.46
CA LEU A 197 15.22 -1.77 6.00
C LEU A 197 15.36 -1.18 4.60
N LEU A 198 14.47 -1.55 3.67
CA LEU A 198 14.47 -1.01 2.32
C LEU A 198 14.23 0.49 2.31
N VAL A 199 13.19 0.97 3.00
CA VAL A 199 12.86 2.41 3.01
C VAL A 199 13.94 3.23 3.72
N THR A 200 14.55 2.70 4.78
CA THR A 200 15.59 3.44 5.53
C THR A 200 16.95 3.42 4.86
N ALA A 201 17.36 2.30 4.26
CA ALA A 201 18.67 2.17 3.62
C ALA A 201 18.69 2.65 2.15
N LEU A 202 17.58 2.48 1.42
CA LEU A 202 17.48 2.85 0.01
C LEU A 202 16.68 4.15 -0.20
N SER A 203 16.45 4.98 0.83
CA SER A 203 15.69 6.23 0.72
C SER A 203 16.18 7.13 -0.43
N GLN A 204 17.50 7.30 -0.55
CA GLN A 204 18.13 8.09 -1.63
C GLN A 204 17.94 7.48 -3.02
N VAL A 205 17.85 6.15 -3.11
CA VAL A 205 17.61 5.44 -4.37
C VAL A 205 16.12 5.55 -4.73
N MET A 206 15.23 5.35 -3.75
CA MET A 206 13.79 5.45 -3.92
C MET A 206 13.35 6.86 -4.34
N ALA A 207 14.01 7.90 -3.82
CA ALA A 207 13.73 9.27 -4.21
C ALA A 207 13.97 9.56 -5.70
N LYS A 208 14.79 8.75 -6.40
CA LYS A 208 15.11 8.91 -7.83
C LYS A 208 14.13 8.19 -8.76
N ILE A 209 13.17 7.45 -8.22
CA ILE A 209 12.20 6.70 -9.04
C ILE A 209 11.34 7.72 -9.81
N PRO A 210 11.22 7.62 -11.14
CA PRO A 210 10.36 8.51 -11.91
C PRO A 210 8.88 8.24 -11.59
N MET A 211 8.09 9.31 -11.43
CA MET A 211 6.65 9.20 -11.13
C MET A 211 5.88 8.45 -12.22
N ALA A 212 6.28 8.61 -13.48
CA ALA A 212 5.69 7.90 -14.62
C ALA A 212 5.81 6.37 -14.52
N VAL A 213 6.84 5.86 -13.82
CA VAL A 213 7.07 4.42 -13.61
C VAL A 213 6.23 3.89 -12.44
N LEU A 214 5.93 4.72 -11.43
CA LEU A 214 5.04 4.33 -10.34
C LEU A 214 3.56 4.40 -10.73
N ALA A 215 3.22 5.28 -11.66
CA ALA A 215 1.87 5.44 -12.17
C ALA A 215 1.40 4.26 -13.05
N GLY A 216 2.34 3.52 -13.66
CA GLY A 216 2.08 2.38 -14.54
C GLY A 216 2.10 1.04 -13.81
#